data_AF-A0A7W4IKP0-F1
#
_entry.id   AF-A0A7W4IKP0-F1
#
_cell.length_a   1.000
_cell.length_b   1.000
_cell.length_c   1.000
_cell.angle_alpha   90.00
_cell.angle_beta   90.00
_cell.angle_gamma   90.00
#
_symmetry.space_group_name_H-M   'P 1'
#
loop_
_entity.id
_entity.type
_entity.pdbx_description
1 polymer ?
#
loop_
_entity_poly.entity_id
_entity_poly.type
_entity_poly.pdbx_seq_one_letter_code
_entity_poly.pdbx_strand_id
1 'polypeptide(L)'
;MSFSRLTVSGEAHDPAGDITPSTAVEIVINAAAHIIIDLSTRARLTYRDGALTWPNGARLELDAESRDEMELENRKGAVMARMVMTGREFLEMVRRREAEAQAAREAAMMAGQSEAETMPIAAE
;
A
#
# COMPACT_ATOMS: atom_id res chain seq x y z
N MET A 1 -0.77 4.91 7.61
CA MET A 1 -0.82 3.44 7.42
C MET A 1 -1.94 2.92 8.32
N SER A 2 -2.99 2.29 7.76
CA SER A 2 -4.12 1.82 8.57
C SER A 2 -3.91 0.39 9.03
N PHE A 3 -4.19 0.15 10.30
CA PHE A 3 -4.42 -1.18 10.84
C PHE A 3 -5.93 -1.43 10.88
N SER A 4 -6.37 -2.60 10.42
CA SER A 4 -7.75 -3.06 10.54
C SER A 4 -7.82 -4.11 11.64
N ARG A 5 -8.87 -4.06 12.46
CA ARG A 5 -9.18 -5.13 13.43
C ARG A 5 -10.24 -6.03 12.82
N LEU A 6 -10.04 -7.34 12.92
CA LEU A 6 -10.95 -8.37 12.42
C LEU A 6 -11.18 -9.41 13.50
N THR A 7 -12.35 -10.02 13.50
CA THR A 7 -12.59 -11.28 14.23
C THR A 7 -12.80 -12.35 13.18
N VAL A 8 -11.90 -13.33 13.13
CA VAL A 8 -11.93 -14.40 12.14
C VAL A 8 -12.22 -15.72 12.83
N SER A 9 -12.96 -16.60 12.18
CA SER A 9 -13.36 -17.90 12.69
C SER A 9 -13.01 -19.05 11.75
N GLY A 10 -12.93 -20.25 12.32
CA GLY A 10 -12.54 -21.44 11.59
C GLY A 10 -12.33 -22.68 12.45
N GLU A 11 -11.66 -23.67 11.87
CA GLU A 11 -11.23 -24.88 12.56
C GLU A 11 -9.79 -24.70 13.03
N ALA A 12 -9.58 -24.71 14.34
CA ALA A 12 -8.24 -24.61 14.91
C ALA A 12 -7.61 -25.99 15.01
N HIS A 13 -6.35 -26.08 14.58
CA HIS A 13 -5.50 -27.24 14.79
C HIS A 13 -4.35 -26.83 15.69
N ASP A 14 -4.17 -27.57 16.78
CA ASP A 14 -3.00 -27.39 17.61
C ASP A 14 -1.74 -28.04 16.96
N PRO A 15 -0.54 -27.86 17.52
CA PRO A 15 0.66 -28.48 16.97
C PRO A 15 0.69 -30.01 17.04
N ALA A 16 -0.17 -30.63 17.87
CA ALA A 16 -0.33 -32.08 17.95
C ALA A 16 -1.30 -32.63 16.90
N GLY A 17 -2.10 -31.76 16.26
CA GLY A 17 -3.08 -32.09 15.24
C GLY A 17 -4.52 -32.19 15.75
N ASP A 18 -4.76 -31.90 17.03
CA ASP A 18 -6.11 -31.90 17.61
C ASP A 18 -6.94 -30.76 17.04
N ILE A 19 -8.20 -31.06 16.70
CA ILE A 19 -9.09 -30.14 16.01
C ILE A 19 -10.10 -29.55 16.99
N THR A 20 -10.18 -28.21 17.04
CA THR A 20 -11.20 -27.46 17.76
C THR A 20 -12.07 -26.68 16.75
N PRO A 21 -13.30 -27.12 16.49
CA PRO A 21 -14.18 -26.46 15.53
C PRO A 21 -14.69 -25.12 16.07
N SER A 22 -15.06 -24.22 15.15
CA SER A 22 -15.69 -22.92 15.48
C SER A 22 -14.86 -22.05 16.42
N THR A 23 -13.54 -22.07 16.27
CA THR A 23 -12.63 -21.19 17.01
C THR A 23 -12.66 -19.79 16.40
N ALA A 24 -12.83 -18.76 17.23
CA ALA A 24 -12.77 -17.36 16.81
C ALA A 24 -11.56 -16.65 17.42
N VAL A 25 -10.86 -15.85 16.63
CA VAL A 25 -9.66 -15.12 17.02
C VAL A 25 -9.77 -13.67 16.57
N GLU A 26 -9.45 -12.75 17.48
CA GLU A 26 -9.32 -11.34 17.13
C GLU A 26 -7.91 -11.04 16.64
N ILE A 27 -7.81 -10.44 15.46
CA ILE A 27 -6.54 -10.08 14.84
C ILE A 27 -6.50 -8.60 14.49
N VAL A 28 -5.28 -8.09 14.38
CA VAL A 28 -4.99 -6.81 13.74
C VAL A 28 -4.16 -7.08 12.50
N ILE A 29 -4.61 -6.54 11.36
CA ILE A 29 -3.94 -6.66 10.07
C ILE A 29 -3.50 -5.28 9.56
N ASN A 30 -2.25 -5.20 9.10
CA ASN A 30 -1.78 -4.20 8.17
C ASN A 30 -1.36 -4.93 6.90
N ALA A 31 -2.31 -5.05 5.99
CA ALA A 31 -2.16 -5.82 4.76
C ALA A 31 -1.10 -5.23 3.82
N ALA A 32 -0.96 -3.90 3.77
CA ALA A 32 0.05 -3.24 2.94
C ALA A 32 1.48 -3.55 3.41
N ALA A 33 1.67 -3.81 4.70
CA ALA A 33 2.95 -4.19 5.29
C ALA A 33 3.10 -5.72 5.53
N HIS A 34 2.11 -6.53 5.12
CA HIS A 34 2.05 -7.97 5.42
C HIS A 34 2.26 -8.30 6.91
N ILE A 35 1.59 -7.55 7.78
CA ILE A 35 1.60 -7.75 9.23
C ILE A 35 0.22 -8.23 9.66
N ILE A 36 0.16 -9.37 10.35
CA ILE A 36 -1.05 -9.88 11.02
C ILE A 36 -0.65 -10.26 12.44
N ILE A 37 -1.36 -9.76 13.43
CA ILE A 37 -1.08 -9.97 14.85
C ILE A 37 -2.34 -10.53 15.52
N ASP A 38 -2.22 -11.64 16.22
CA ASP A 38 -3.23 -12.12 17.15
C ASP A 38 -3.25 -11.20 18.39
N LEU A 39 -4.41 -10.64 18.72
CA LEU A 39 -4.53 -9.71 19.84
C LEU A 39 -4.40 -10.39 21.21
N SER A 40 -4.74 -11.66 21.31
CA SER A 40 -4.70 -12.41 22.57
C SER A 40 -3.27 -12.77 22.96
N THR A 41 -2.50 -13.32 22.01
CA THR A 41 -1.13 -13.79 22.24
C THR A 41 -0.06 -12.77 21.85
N ARG A 42 -0.43 -11.74 21.08
CA ARG A 42 0.50 -10.80 20.42
C ARG A 42 1.45 -11.47 19.43
N ALA A 43 1.15 -12.70 19.02
CA ALA A 43 1.95 -13.43 18.06
C ALA A 43 1.77 -12.83 16.65
N ARG A 44 2.87 -12.76 15.89
CA ARG A 44 2.79 -12.46 14.46
C ARG A 44 2.39 -13.72 13.70
N LEU A 45 1.27 -13.64 13.00
CA LEU A 45 0.71 -14.74 12.23
C LEU A 45 1.17 -14.67 10.77
N THR A 46 1.15 -15.82 10.12
CA THR A 46 1.27 -15.91 8.65
C THR A 46 -0.08 -16.33 8.09
N TYR A 47 -0.55 -15.67 7.03
CA TYR A 47 -1.74 -16.06 6.30
C TYR A 47 -1.36 -16.66 4.95
N ARG A 48 -1.83 -17.89 4.69
CA ARG A 48 -1.61 -18.60 3.42
C ARG A 48 -2.71 -19.65 3.21
N ASP A 49 -3.16 -19.81 1.97
CA ASP A 49 -4.10 -20.86 1.55
C ASP A 49 -5.37 -20.94 2.42
N GLY A 50 -5.87 -19.79 2.86
CA GLY A 50 -7.07 -19.70 3.71
C GLY A 50 -6.83 -20.03 5.19
N ALA A 51 -5.57 -20.17 5.64
CA ALA A 51 -5.24 -20.46 7.03
C ALA A 51 -4.32 -19.41 7.66
N LEU A 52 -4.55 -19.13 8.93
CA LEU A 52 -3.62 -18.41 9.81
C LEU A 52 -2.72 -19.41 10.54
N THR A 53 -1.42 -19.17 10.56
CA THR A 53 -0.44 -20.03 11.25
C THR A 53 0.32 -19.22 12.31
N TRP A 54 0.35 -19.74 13.54
CA TRP A 54 1.13 -19.20 14.65
C TRP A 54 2.58 -19.70 14.59
N PRO A 55 3.53 -19.00 15.23
CA PRO A 55 4.94 -19.41 15.26
C PRO A 55 5.19 -20.78 15.90
N ASN A 56 4.29 -21.25 16.76
CA ASN A 56 4.37 -22.57 17.40
C ASN A 56 3.85 -23.71 16.51
N GLY A 57 3.40 -23.43 15.29
CA GLY A 57 2.88 -24.41 14.34
C GLY A 57 1.36 -24.65 14.45
N ALA A 58 0.67 -24.07 15.43
CA ALA A 58 -0.78 -24.09 15.47
C ALA A 58 -1.34 -23.34 14.25
N ARG A 59 -2.49 -23.78 13.74
CA ARG A 59 -3.14 -23.14 12.58
C ARG A 59 -4.64 -23.01 12.78
N LEU A 60 -5.24 -22.02 12.15
CA LEU A 60 -6.68 -21.81 12.07
C LEU A 60 -7.06 -21.81 10.59
N GLU A 61 -7.74 -22.86 10.14
CA GLU A 61 -8.32 -22.92 8.80
C GLU A 61 -9.60 -22.08 8.79
N LEU A 62 -9.58 -20.94 8.09
CA LEU A 62 -10.67 -19.98 8.13
C LEU A 62 -11.91 -20.51 7.41
N ASP A 63 -13.08 -20.23 7.99
CA ASP A 63 -14.34 -20.40 7.29
C ASP A 63 -14.46 -19.46 6.08
N ALA A 64 -15.51 -19.65 5.27
CA ALA A 64 -15.68 -18.91 4.03
C ALA A 64 -15.79 -17.40 4.25
N GLU A 65 -16.55 -16.97 5.25
CA GLU A 65 -16.79 -15.55 5.55
C GLU A 65 -15.48 -14.86 5.99
N SER A 66 -14.77 -15.48 6.93
CA SER A 66 -13.49 -14.95 7.44
C SER A 66 -12.41 -14.91 6.36
N ARG A 67 -12.41 -15.88 5.45
CA ARG A 67 -11.50 -15.93 4.30
C ARG A 67 -11.78 -14.79 3.32
N ASP A 68 -13.05 -14.56 2.99
CA ASP A 68 -13.45 -13.47 2.10
C ASP A 68 -13.07 -12.11 2.68
N GLU A 69 -13.25 -11.93 3.99
CA GLU A 69 -12.86 -10.70 4.69
C GLU A 69 -11.33 -10.51 4.68
N MET A 70 -10.57 -11.56 4.96
CA MET A 70 -9.10 -11.56 4.88
C MET A 70 -8.59 -11.23 3.47
N GLU A 71 -9.20 -11.80 2.43
CA GLU A 71 -8.87 -11.51 1.04
C GLU A 71 -9.24 -10.08 0.62
N LEU A 72 -10.33 -9.54 1.15
CA LEU A 72 -10.70 -8.14 0.95
C LEU A 72 -9.66 -7.19 1.57
N GLU A 73 -9.26 -7.41 2.81
CA GLU A 73 -8.22 -6.59 3.46
C GLU A 73 -6.87 -6.71 2.75
N ASN A 74 -6.49 -7.91 2.30
CA ASN A 74 -5.29 -8.11 1.49
C ASN A 74 -5.35 -7.35 0.16
N ARG A 75 -6.49 -7.33 -0.53
CA ARG A 75 -6.69 -6.54 -1.75
C ARG A 75 -6.58 -5.04 -1.47
N LYS A 76 -7.22 -4.54 -0.41
CA LYS A 76 -7.08 -3.13 0.02
C LYS A 76 -5.62 -2.78 0.31
N GLY A 77 -4.91 -3.66 1.03
CA GLY A 77 -3.48 -3.51 1.31
C GLY A 77 -2.63 -3.44 0.03
N ALA A 78 -2.89 -4.29 -0.95
CA ALA A 78 -2.19 -4.28 -2.23
C ALA A 78 -2.45 -2.99 -3.04
N VAL A 79 -3.68 -2.50 -3.06
CA VAL A 79 -4.02 -1.21 -3.68
C VAL A 79 -3.28 -0.07 -2.97
N MET A 80 -3.33 -0.04 -1.63
CA MET A 80 -2.63 0.99 -0.84
C MET A 80 -1.12 0.93 -1.05
N ALA A 81 -0.52 -0.26 -1.07
CA ALA A 81 0.91 -0.43 -1.33
C ALA A 81 1.31 0.06 -2.73
N ARG A 82 0.44 -0.10 -3.74
CA ARG A 82 0.64 0.46 -5.09
C ARG A 82 0.42 1.97 -5.17
N MET A 83 -0.48 2.51 -4.34
CA MET A 83 -0.74 3.95 -4.27
C MET A 83 0.35 4.72 -3.51
N VAL A 84 1.16 4.05 -2.71
CA VAL A 84 2.37 4.65 -2.15
C VAL A 84 3.33 4.91 -3.30
N MET A 85 3.33 6.16 -3.78
CA MET A 85 4.35 6.64 -4.71
C MET A 85 5.71 6.30 -4.14
N THR A 86 6.46 5.47 -4.86
CA THR A 86 7.81 5.11 -4.45
C THR A 86 8.68 6.38 -4.46
N GLY A 87 9.70 6.45 -3.59
CA GLY A 87 10.60 7.62 -3.57
C GLY A 87 11.26 7.90 -4.93
N ARG A 88 11.39 6.87 -5.78
CA ARG A 88 11.87 7.00 -7.17
C ARG A 88 10.84 7.66 -8.08
N GLU A 89 9.58 7.23 -8.05
CA GLU A 89 8.51 7.85 -8.83
C GLU A 89 8.29 9.32 -8.41
N PHE A 90 8.42 9.61 -7.12
CA PHE A 90 8.38 10.97 -6.62
C PHE A 90 9.52 11.81 -7.20
N LEU A 91 10.76 11.30 -7.18
CA LEU A 91 11.91 11.99 -7.75
C LEU A 91 11.79 12.20 -9.25
N GLU A 92 11.31 11.21 -10.00
CA GLU A 92 11.07 11.31 -11.45
C GLU A 92 9.99 12.36 -11.76
N MET A 93 8.90 12.39 -10.99
CA MET A 93 7.86 13.42 -11.12
C MET A 93 8.39 14.82 -10.81
N VAL A 94 9.18 14.99 -9.75
CA VAL A 94 9.80 16.28 -9.39
C VAL A 94 10.72 16.76 -10.53
N ARG A 95 11.61 15.89 -11.02
CA ARG A 95 12.50 16.22 -12.15
C ARG A 95 11.73 16.64 -13.39
N ARG A 96 10.63 15.95 -13.70
CA ARG A 96 9.78 16.31 -14.85
C ARG A 96 9.17 17.70 -14.67
N ARG A 97 8.63 18.00 -13.48
CA ARG A 97 8.07 19.34 -13.18
C ARG A 97 9.12 20.44 -13.23
N GLU A 98 10.33 20.17 -12.76
CA GLU A 98 11.44 21.13 -12.84
C GLU A 98 11.85 21.39 -14.31
N ALA A 99 11.92 20.35 -15.14
CA ALA A 99 12.20 20.49 -16.57
C ALA A 99 11.10 21.28 -17.30
N GLU A 100 9.83 20.99 -17.03
CA GLU A 100 8.68 21.73 -17.58
C GLU A 100 8.70 23.21 -17.15
N ALA A 101 8.98 23.48 -15.87
CA ALA A 101 9.09 24.85 -15.35
C ALA A 101 10.28 25.61 -15.95
N GLN A 102 11.41 24.94 -16.16
CA GLN A 102 12.59 25.53 -16.79
C GLN A 102 12.34 25.86 -18.26
N ALA A 103 11.74 24.92 -19.01
CA ALA A 103 11.35 25.15 -20.41
C ALA A 103 10.37 26.33 -20.55
N ALA A 104 9.40 26.45 -19.62
CA ALA A 104 8.48 27.58 -19.60
C ALA A 104 9.18 28.93 -19.34
N ARG A 105 10.18 28.98 -18.46
CA ARG A 105 10.99 30.18 -18.21
C ARG A 105 11.83 30.58 -19.41
N GLU A 106 12.47 29.61 -20.06
CA GLU A 106 13.29 29.85 -21.25
C GLU A 106 12.44 30.35 -22.42
N ALA A 107 11.25 29.76 -22.63
CA ALA A 107 10.29 30.23 -23.63
C ALA A 107 9.81 31.67 -23.35
N ALA A 108 9.54 32.02 -22.09
CA ALA A 108 9.16 33.37 -21.69
C ALA A 108 10.28 34.39 -21.92
N MET A 109 11.54 34.03 -21.67
CA MET A 109 12.68 34.92 -21.95
C MET A 109 12.93 35.11 -23.46
N MET A 110 12.79 34.06 -24.26
CA MET A 110 12.89 34.13 -25.73
C MET A 110 11.78 34.99 -26.34
N ALA A 111 10.55 34.89 -25.85
CA ALA A 111 9.43 35.72 -26.28
C ALA A 111 9.62 37.19 -25.90
N GLY A 112 10.20 37.48 -24.72
CA GLY A 112 10.51 38.84 -24.29
C GLY A 112 11.66 39.52 -25.05
N GLN A 113 12.59 38.76 -25.63
CA GLN A 113 13.67 39.31 -26.46
C GLN A 113 13.22 39.66 -27.89
N SER A 114 12.21 38.96 -28.43
CA SER A 114 11.73 39.19 -29.79
C SER A 114 10.88 40.48 -29.93
N GLU A 115 10.26 40.96 -28.84
CA GLU A 115 9.62 42.30 -28.82
C GLU A 115 10.64 43.45 -28.74
N ALA A 116 11.87 43.22 -28.24
CA ALA A 116 12.89 44.27 -28.11
C ALA A 116 13.67 44.55 -29.42
N GLU A 117 13.72 43.61 -30.36
CA GLU A 117 14.43 43.75 -31.65
C GLU A 117 13.60 44.41 -32.77
N THR A 118 12.32 44.73 -32.55
CA THR A 118 11.42 45.27 -33.59
C THR A 118 11.14 46.76 -33.53
N MET A 119 11.92 47.57 -32.79
CA MET A 119 11.84 49.02 -32.93
C MET A 119 12.63 49.48 -34.17
N PRO A 120 11.99 49.95 -35.26
CA PRO A 120 12.72 50.51 -36.38
C PRO A 120 13.32 51.85 -35.93
N ILE A 121 14.63 52.00 -36.11
CA ILE A 121 15.29 53.31 -36.05
C ILE A 121 14.73 54.13 -37.22
N ALA A 122 13.80 55.04 -36.92
CA ALA A 122 13.38 56.06 -37.85
C ALA A 122 14.54 57.06 -38.01
N ALA A 123 15.15 57.10 -39.19
CA ALA A 123 16.08 58.15 -39.57
C ALA A 123 15.29 59.22 -40.36
N GLU A 124 15.29 60.45 -39.83
CA GLU A 124 14.94 61.69 -40.55
C GLU A 124 16.15 62.24 -41.33
#